data_AF-A0A1Q5PHF7-F1
#
_entry.id   AF-A0A1Q5PHF7-F1
#
_cell.length_a   1.000
_cell.length_b   1.000
_cell.length_c   1.000
_cell.angle_alpha   90.00
_cell.angle_beta   90.00
_cell.angle_gamma   90.00
#
_symmetry.space_group_name_H-M   'P 1'
#
loop_
_entity.id
_entity.type
_entity.pdbx_description
1 polymer ?
#
loop_
_entity_poly.entity_id
_entity_poly.type
_entity_poly.pdbx_seq_one_letter_code
_entity_poly.pdbx_strand_id
1 'polypeptide(L)'
;MQTKEPIDTAPDKSGGMTQVVERNIKALLERKQQEDRNRSAENRIADAITGFVGSMTFVYIHIVFFGLWIAWNTGLLGLEPFDPSLVILAMEASVEAIFLSTFVLISQNRMSAQADKRAELDLQVSLLTEHEVTQLIKMVKAIAQKMDIQESHDPEINELTKNVAPEKVMDTMEKQQEEMGISKQNTNNNNKQAR
;
A
#
# COMPACT_ATOMS: atom_id res chain seq x y z
N MET A 1 25.39 -65.18 12.54
CA MET A 1 24.43 -64.89 11.46
C MET A 1 23.61 -63.70 11.89
N GLN A 2 23.77 -62.56 11.24
CA GLN A 2 23.03 -61.32 11.53
C GLN A 2 22.42 -60.87 10.20
N THR A 3 21.14 -61.17 10.02
CA THR A 3 20.35 -60.81 8.84
C THR A 3 20.00 -59.33 8.92
N LYS A 4 20.66 -58.50 8.10
CA LYS A 4 20.22 -57.13 7.81
C LYS A 4 19.06 -57.22 6.81
N GLU A 5 17.86 -56.83 7.24
CA GLU A 5 16.78 -56.50 6.31
C GLU A 5 17.11 -55.20 5.56
N PRO A 6 16.79 -55.10 4.26
CA PRO A 6 16.91 -53.86 3.51
C PRO A 6 15.71 -52.95 3.84
N ILE A 7 16.00 -51.71 4.25
CA ILE A 7 15.00 -50.67 4.45
C ILE A 7 14.42 -50.29 3.08
N ASP A 8 13.15 -50.61 2.87
CA ASP A 8 12.35 -50.17 1.74
C ASP A 8 12.11 -48.66 1.83
N THR A 9 12.79 -47.89 0.98
CA THR A 9 12.65 -46.44 0.89
C THR A 9 11.41 -46.10 0.05
N ALA A 10 10.36 -45.66 0.73
CA ALA A 10 9.14 -45.13 0.12
C ALA A 10 9.42 -44.00 -0.90
N PRO A 11 8.60 -43.85 -1.95
CA PRO A 11 8.85 -42.93 -3.05
C PRO A 11 8.69 -41.47 -2.62
N ASP A 12 9.69 -40.67 -2.98
CA ASP A 12 9.84 -39.24 -2.76
C ASP A 12 8.68 -38.42 -3.37
N LYS A 13 7.78 -37.93 -2.50
CA LYS A 13 6.69 -37.01 -2.87
C LYS A 13 7.13 -35.52 -2.84
N SER A 14 8.38 -35.21 -2.52
CA SER A 14 8.88 -33.84 -2.41
C SER A 14 9.23 -33.22 -3.77
N GLY A 15 9.61 -34.04 -4.77
CA GLY A 15 9.93 -33.56 -6.12
C GLY A 15 8.77 -32.89 -6.88
N GLY A 16 7.52 -33.31 -6.63
CA GLY A 16 6.34 -32.75 -7.30
C GLY A 16 5.92 -31.36 -6.80
N MET A 17 6.03 -31.11 -5.49
CA MET A 17 5.66 -29.82 -4.88
C MET A 17 6.65 -28.72 -5.29
N THR A 18 7.95 -29.03 -5.26
CA THR A 18 9.01 -28.11 -5.68
C THR A 18 8.87 -27.71 -7.16
N GLN A 19 8.53 -28.66 -8.03
CA GLN A 19 8.34 -28.38 -9.47
C GLN A 19 7.11 -27.49 -9.75
N VAL A 20 6.02 -27.66 -8.99
CA VAL A 20 4.83 -26.80 -9.10
C VAL A 20 5.12 -25.40 -8.57
N VAL A 21 5.79 -25.29 -7.42
CA VAL A 21 6.20 -24.02 -6.82
C VAL A 21 7.16 -23.27 -7.75
N GLU A 22 8.18 -23.92 -8.29
CA GLU A 22 9.11 -23.32 -9.26
C GLU A 22 8.40 -22.83 -10.52
N ARG A 23 7.48 -23.63 -11.07
CA ARG A 23 6.69 -23.24 -12.25
C ARG A 23 5.80 -22.02 -11.96
N ASN A 24 5.17 -21.98 -10.80
CA ASN A 24 4.33 -20.85 -10.38
C ASN A 24 5.16 -19.59 -10.11
N ILE A 25 6.31 -19.73 -9.44
CA ILE A 25 7.26 -18.63 -9.21
C ILE A 25 7.76 -18.08 -10.54
N LYS A 26 8.12 -18.96 -11.49
CA LYS A 26 8.58 -18.55 -12.81
C LYS A 26 7.49 -17.82 -13.60
N ALA A 27 6.24 -18.30 -13.56
CA ALA A 27 5.10 -17.63 -14.19
C ALA A 27 4.81 -16.25 -13.57
N LEU A 28 4.95 -16.11 -12.24
CA LEU A 28 4.82 -14.82 -11.55
C LEU A 28 5.96 -13.86 -11.91
N LEU A 29 7.19 -14.35 -11.98
CA LEU A 29 8.36 -13.58 -12.40
C LEU A 29 8.25 -13.14 -13.87
N GLU A 30 7.78 -14.02 -14.75
CA GLU A 30 7.55 -13.69 -16.17
C GLU A 30 6.45 -12.64 -16.34
N ARG A 31 5.33 -12.74 -15.60
CA ARG A 31 4.30 -11.69 -15.58
C ARG A 31 4.84 -10.36 -15.09
N LYS A 32 5.57 -10.36 -13.96
CA LYS A 32 6.15 -9.15 -13.38
C LYS A 32 7.13 -8.50 -14.36
N GLN A 33 8.00 -9.31 -14.99
CA GLN A 33 8.92 -8.83 -16.02
C GLN A 33 8.20 -8.32 -17.28
N GLN A 34 7.09 -8.92 -17.70
CA GLN A 34 6.30 -8.41 -18.83
C GLN A 34 5.65 -7.07 -18.52
N GLU A 35 5.14 -6.91 -17.30
CA GLU A 35 4.56 -5.66 -16.82
C GLU A 35 5.62 -4.55 -16.69
N ASP A 36 6.83 -4.92 -16.26
CA ASP A 36 7.99 -4.01 -16.17
C ASP A 36 8.53 -3.62 -17.56
N ARG A 37 8.64 -4.55 -18.50
CA ARG A 37 9.25 -4.32 -19.84
C ARG A 37 8.47 -3.31 -20.69
N ASN A 38 7.15 -3.29 -20.61
CA ASN A 38 6.32 -2.36 -21.40
C ASN A 38 6.22 -0.96 -20.80
N ARG A 39 6.79 -0.72 -19.61
CA ARG A 39 6.62 0.53 -18.85
C ARG A 39 7.96 1.17 -18.42
N SER A 40 9.10 0.56 -18.79
CA SER A 40 10.34 0.65 -18.01
C SER A 40 11.08 2.00 -18.03
N ALA A 41 10.97 2.84 -19.05
CA ALA A 41 11.80 4.06 -19.11
C ALA A 41 11.17 5.22 -18.33
N GLU A 42 9.94 5.57 -18.69
CA GLU A 42 9.20 6.68 -18.08
C GLU A 42 8.86 6.42 -16.61
N ASN A 43 8.40 5.21 -16.27
CA ASN A 43 8.10 4.88 -14.87
C ASN A 43 9.36 4.84 -14.01
N ARG A 44 10.50 4.40 -14.55
CA ARG A 44 11.76 4.34 -13.78
C ARG A 44 12.30 5.74 -13.50
N ILE A 45 12.14 6.66 -14.44
CA ILE A 45 12.40 8.08 -14.23
C ILE A 45 11.42 8.64 -13.20
N ALA A 46 10.12 8.35 -13.34
CA ALA A 46 9.11 8.80 -12.38
C ALA A 46 9.33 8.22 -10.97
N ASP A 47 9.82 6.99 -10.83
CA ASP A 47 10.17 6.35 -9.56
C ASP A 47 11.38 7.00 -8.92
N ALA A 48 12.42 7.29 -9.71
CA ALA A 48 13.60 8.00 -9.23
C ALA A 48 13.23 9.43 -8.77
N ILE A 49 12.42 10.15 -9.54
CA ILE A 49 11.95 11.51 -9.20
C ILE A 49 11.08 11.47 -7.94
N THR A 50 10.14 10.51 -7.86
CA THR A 50 9.26 10.34 -6.68
C THR A 50 10.07 10.13 -5.41
N GLY A 51 11.08 9.25 -5.45
CA GLY A 51 11.95 8.99 -4.29
C GLY A 51 12.86 10.18 -3.96
N PHE A 52 13.31 10.93 -4.97
CA PHE A 52 14.20 12.07 -4.78
C PHE A 52 13.48 13.31 -4.23
N VAL A 53 12.37 13.71 -4.84
CA VAL A 53 11.59 14.90 -4.45
C VAL A 53 10.94 14.73 -3.06
N GLY A 54 10.61 13.48 -2.67
CA GLY A 54 10.11 13.17 -1.33
C GLY A 54 11.19 13.05 -0.25
N SER A 55 12.47 13.22 -0.58
CA SER A 55 13.59 13.00 0.35
C SER A 55 14.08 14.27 1.03
N MET A 56 14.54 14.14 2.28
CA MET A 56 15.23 15.24 2.99
C MET A 56 16.54 15.66 2.30
N THR A 57 17.20 14.75 1.57
CA THR A 57 18.43 15.05 0.84
C THR A 57 18.22 16.14 -0.21
N PHE A 58 17.05 16.16 -0.87
CA PHE A 58 16.70 17.17 -1.85
C PHE A 58 16.66 18.57 -1.25
N VAL A 59 16.04 18.70 -0.07
CA VAL A 59 15.93 19.96 0.68
C VAL A 59 17.32 20.49 1.05
N TYR A 60 18.21 19.64 1.54
CA TYR A 60 19.59 20.05 1.88
C TYR A 60 20.37 20.54 0.65
N ILE A 61 20.25 19.85 -0.49
CA ILE A 61 20.88 20.28 -1.75
C ILE A 61 20.39 21.67 -2.14
N HIS A 62 19.08 21.92 -2.06
CA HIS A 62 18.50 23.23 -2.38
C HIS A 62 19.00 24.34 -1.46
N ILE A 63 19.02 24.10 -0.15
CA ILE A 63 19.50 25.08 0.84
C ILE A 63 20.97 25.42 0.58
N VAL A 64 21.80 24.42 0.30
CA VAL A 64 23.22 24.63 -0.01
C VAL A 64 23.38 25.37 -1.33
N PHE A 65 22.64 24.98 -2.37
CA PHE A 65 22.71 25.61 -3.69
C PHE A 65 22.31 27.09 -3.63
N PHE A 66 21.12 27.41 -3.10
CA PHE A 66 20.68 28.80 -2.96
C PHE A 66 21.54 29.58 -1.97
N GLY A 67 21.98 28.95 -0.88
CA GLY A 67 22.87 29.57 0.10
C GLY A 67 24.22 29.98 -0.51
N LEU A 68 24.83 29.10 -1.30
CA LEU A 68 26.07 29.40 -2.03
C LEU A 68 25.86 30.49 -3.08
N TRP A 69 24.74 30.46 -3.81
CA TRP A 69 24.41 31.49 -4.80
C TRP A 69 24.26 32.86 -4.16
N ILE A 70 23.53 32.95 -3.03
CA ILE A 70 23.35 34.19 -2.29
C ILE A 70 24.70 34.66 -1.71
N ALA A 71 25.52 33.77 -1.15
CA ALA A 71 26.84 34.14 -0.61
C ALA A 71 27.80 34.66 -1.69
N TRP A 72 27.75 34.11 -2.90
CA TRP A 72 28.46 34.65 -4.06
C TRP A 72 27.94 36.05 -4.42
N ASN A 73 26.64 36.21 -4.62
CA ASN A 73 26.05 37.45 -5.16
C ASN A 73 26.00 38.60 -4.15
N THR A 74 26.03 38.32 -2.85
CA THR A 74 26.15 39.33 -1.79
C THR A 74 27.60 39.81 -1.58
N GLY A 75 28.56 39.30 -2.36
CA GLY A 75 29.97 39.69 -2.27
C GLY A 75 30.71 39.08 -1.08
N LEU A 76 30.09 38.14 -0.35
CA LEU A 76 30.69 37.46 0.80
C LEU A 76 31.94 36.65 0.40
N LEU A 77 32.01 36.25 -0.87
CA LEU A 77 33.13 35.51 -1.47
C LEU A 77 34.16 36.40 -2.19
N GLY A 78 33.97 37.73 -2.22
CA GLY A 78 34.88 38.67 -2.87
C GLY A 78 34.95 38.57 -4.41
N LEU A 79 33.99 37.88 -5.03
CA LEU A 79 33.85 37.75 -6.48
C LEU A 79 32.88 38.80 -7.04
N GLU A 80 32.99 39.11 -8.34
CA GLU A 80 32.09 40.06 -9.01
C GLU A 80 30.65 39.52 -8.96
N PRO A 81 29.66 40.32 -8.49
CA PRO A 81 28.28 39.87 -8.38
C PRO A 81 27.67 39.60 -9.76
N PHE A 82 27.23 38.37 -10.00
CA PHE A 82 26.61 37.94 -11.26
C PHE A 82 25.13 38.37 -11.37
N ASP A 83 24.41 38.37 -10.24
CA ASP A 83 23.01 38.75 -10.07
C ASP A 83 22.85 39.61 -8.80
N PRO A 84 23.19 40.91 -8.85
CA PRO A 84 23.15 41.82 -7.69
C PRO A 84 21.75 42.01 -7.10
N SER A 85 20.70 41.81 -7.90
CA SER A 85 19.30 41.99 -7.49
C SER A 85 18.60 40.68 -7.13
N LEU A 86 19.27 39.52 -7.27
CA LEU A 86 18.73 38.17 -7.06
C LEU A 86 17.47 37.87 -7.90
N VAL A 87 17.21 38.65 -8.95
CA VAL A 87 16.00 38.53 -9.77
C VAL A 87 16.08 37.28 -10.66
N ILE A 88 17.27 36.94 -11.13
CA ILE A 88 17.47 35.74 -11.96
C ILE A 88 17.27 34.49 -11.10
N LEU A 89 17.82 34.48 -9.88
CA LEU A 89 17.58 33.40 -8.91
C LEU A 89 16.08 33.24 -8.60
N ALA A 90 15.39 34.34 -8.33
CA ALA A 90 13.96 34.30 -8.00
C ALA A 90 13.10 33.78 -9.17
N MET A 91 13.44 34.17 -10.41
CA MET A 91 12.78 33.69 -11.61
C MET A 91 12.97 32.18 -11.81
N GLU A 92 14.23 31.71 -11.72
CA GLU A 92 14.56 30.29 -11.86
C GLU A 92 13.89 29.45 -10.76
N ALA A 93 13.98 29.87 -9.50
CA ALA A 93 13.36 29.19 -8.37
C ALA A 93 11.83 29.09 -8.50
N SER A 94 11.20 30.11 -9.09
CA SER A 94 9.75 30.10 -9.34
C SER A 94 9.35 29.05 -10.39
N VAL A 95 10.14 28.92 -11.46
CA VAL A 95 9.92 27.90 -12.49
C VAL A 95 10.17 26.51 -11.92
N GLU A 96 11.28 26.34 -11.18
CA GLU A 96 11.62 25.09 -10.50
C GLU A 96 10.51 24.65 -9.53
N ALA A 97 9.95 25.57 -8.74
CA ALA A 97 8.85 25.26 -7.82
C ALA A 97 7.59 24.70 -8.51
N ILE A 98 7.25 25.18 -9.72
CA ILE A 98 6.12 24.65 -10.51
C ILE A 98 6.40 23.20 -10.93
N PHE A 99 7.62 22.91 -11.41
CA PHE A 99 8.02 21.56 -11.76
C PHE A 99 7.99 20.63 -10.54
N LEU A 100 8.52 21.07 -9.40
CA LEU A 100 8.50 20.30 -8.16
C LEU A 100 7.08 20.01 -7.69
N SER A 101 6.20 21.02 -7.66
CA SER A 101 4.80 20.85 -7.28
C SER A 101 4.11 19.82 -8.17
N THR A 102 4.35 19.88 -9.48
CA THR A 102 3.79 18.92 -10.44
C THR A 102 4.34 17.50 -10.21
N PHE A 103 5.65 17.36 -9.98
CA PHE A 103 6.26 16.07 -9.68
C PHE A 103 5.78 15.49 -8.34
N VAL A 104 5.61 16.34 -7.31
CA VAL A 104 5.00 15.96 -6.04
C VAL A 104 3.57 15.47 -6.27
N LEU A 105 2.76 16.19 -7.05
CA LEU A 105 1.37 15.80 -7.31
C LEU A 105 1.28 14.45 -8.06
N ILE A 106 2.12 14.26 -9.08
CA ILE A 106 2.20 12.99 -9.81
C ILE A 106 2.61 11.84 -8.88
N SER A 107 3.63 12.08 -8.05
CA SER A 107 4.12 11.13 -7.04
C SER A 107 3.03 10.76 -6.03
N GLN A 108 2.33 11.76 -5.50
CA GLN A 108 1.21 11.59 -4.57
C GLN A 108 0.06 10.79 -5.21
N ASN A 109 -0.36 11.15 -6.42
CA ASN A 109 -1.43 10.45 -7.12
C ASN A 109 -1.08 8.97 -7.34
N ARG A 110 0.17 8.68 -7.67
CA ARG A 110 0.66 7.31 -7.85
C ARG A 110 0.71 6.53 -6.53
N MET A 111 1.19 7.16 -5.45
CA MET A 111 1.18 6.56 -4.12
C MET A 111 -0.25 6.28 -3.64
N SER A 112 -1.18 7.21 -3.88
CA SER A 112 -2.61 7.02 -3.58
C SER A 112 -3.18 5.83 -4.33
N ALA A 113 -3.00 5.76 -5.65
CA ALA A 113 -3.49 4.64 -6.45
C ALA A 113 -2.90 3.28 -6.03
N GLN A 114 -1.66 3.25 -5.53
CA GLN A 114 -1.07 2.03 -4.94
C GLN A 114 -1.65 1.71 -3.56
N ALA A 115 -1.89 2.72 -2.73
CA ALA A 115 -2.51 2.56 -1.42
C ALA A 115 -3.95 2.03 -1.56
N ASP A 116 -4.74 2.56 -2.49
CA ASP A 116 -6.11 2.12 -2.75
C ASP A 116 -6.16 0.64 -3.16
N LYS A 117 -5.27 0.22 -4.08
CA LYS A 117 -5.14 -1.20 -4.47
C LYS A 117 -4.75 -2.11 -3.30
N ARG A 118 -3.86 -1.65 -2.41
CA ARG A 118 -3.48 -2.41 -1.21
C ARG A 118 -4.65 -2.53 -0.26
N ALA A 119 -5.39 -1.45 -0.03
CA ALA A 119 -6.57 -1.46 0.82
C ALA A 119 -7.66 -2.41 0.28
N GLU A 120 -7.88 -2.44 -1.03
CA GLU A 120 -8.81 -3.37 -1.66
C GLU A 120 -8.37 -4.83 -1.46
N LEU A 121 -7.09 -5.15 -1.68
CA LEU A 121 -6.54 -6.49 -1.45
C LEU A 121 -6.64 -6.91 0.02
N ASP A 122 -6.31 -6.01 0.94
CA ASP A 122 -6.38 -6.27 2.38
C ASP A 122 -7.82 -6.53 2.83
N LEU A 123 -8.79 -5.79 2.27
CA LEU A 123 -10.20 -6.05 2.49
C LEU A 123 -10.57 -7.45 1.98
N GLN A 124 -10.24 -7.79 0.72
CA GLN A 124 -10.54 -9.11 0.16
C GLN A 124 -9.94 -10.26 0.98
N VAL A 125 -8.69 -10.13 1.41
CA VAL A 125 -8.02 -11.13 2.27
C VAL A 125 -8.73 -11.24 3.62
N SER A 126 -9.14 -10.11 4.21
CA SER A 126 -9.87 -10.11 5.47
C SER A 126 -11.21 -10.83 5.36
N LEU A 127 -11.96 -10.58 4.28
CA LEU A 127 -13.25 -11.23 4.04
C LEU A 127 -13.12 -12.73 3.79
N LEU A 128 -12.09 -13.12 3.02
CA LEU A 128 -11.80 -14.54 2.80
C LEU A 128 -11.41 -15.22 4.13
N THR A 129 -10.59 -14.56 4.94
CA THR A 129 -10.18 -15.07 6.26
C THR A 129 -11.40 -15.22 7.17
N GLU A 130 -12.30 -14.25 7.21
CA GLU A 130 -13.54 -14.32 7.99
C GLU A 130 -14.44 -15.49 7.53
N HIS A 131 -14.56 -15.69 6.23
CA HIS A 131 -15.29 -16.83 5.66
C HIS A 131 -14.67 -18.16 6.08
N GLU A 132 -13.35 -18.31 5.96
CA GLU A 132 -12.62 -19.52 6.35
C GLU A 132 -12.72 -19.78 7.86
N VAL A 133 -12.57 -18.76 8.69
CA VAL A 133 -12.74 -18.86 10.15
C VAL A 133 -14.16 -19.30 10.51
N THR A 134 -15.18 -18.71 9.88
CA THR A 134 -16.58 -19.11 10.08
C THR A 134 -16.79 -20.59 9.72
N GLN A 135 -16.18 -21.06 8.62
CA GLN A 135 -16.24 -22.46 8.21
C GLN A 135 -15.50 -23.38 9.19
N LEU A 136 -14.36 -22.95 9.72
CA LEU A 136 -13.64 -23.68 10.78
C LEU A 136 -14.51 -23.79 12.04
N ILE A 137 -15.13 -22.69 12.49
CA ILE A 137 -16.04 -22.69 13.65
C ILE A 137 -17.19 -23.67 13.44
N LYS A 138 -17.80 -23.71 12.25
CA LYS A 138 -18.85 -24.69 11.92
C LYS A 138 -18.37 -26.13 12.02
N MET A 139 -17.19 -26.43 11.49
CA MET A 139 -16.61 -27.78 11.55
C MET A 139 -16.27 -28.17 13.00
N VAL A 140 -15.64 -27.27 13.75
CA VAL A 140 -15.30 -27.49 15.17
C VAL A 140 -16.56 -27.71 16.00
N LYS A 141 -17.60 -26.91 15.79
CA LYS A 141 -18.91 -27.07 16.44
C LYS A 141 -19.53 -28.44 16.13
N ALA A 142 -19.51 -28.86 14.87
CA ALA A 142 -20.05 -30.17 14.47
C ALA A 142 -19.28 -31.33 15.15
N ILE A 143 -17.96 -31.20 15.31
CA ILE A 143 -17.15 -32.17 16.04
C ILE A 143 -17.49 -32.15 17.53
N ALA A 144 -17.60 -30.98 18.15
CA ALA A 144 -17.92 -30.83 19.58
C ALA A 144 -19.30 -31.41 19.93
N GLN A 145 -20.30 -31.21 19.05
CA GLN A 145 -21.62 -31.83 19.18
C GLN A 145 -21.56 -33.35 19.10
N LYS A 146 -20.74 -33.90 18.20
CA LYS A 146 -20.56 -35.36 18.07
C LYS A 146 -19.87 -35.98 19.29
N MET A 147 -19.04 -35.22 20.00
CA MET A 147 -18.34 -35.64 21.22
C MET A 147 -19.09 -35.32 22.51
N ASP A 148 -20.33 -34.82 22.42
CA ASP A 148 -21.20 -34.46 23.56
C ASP A 148 -20.56 -33.44 24.53
N ILE A 149 -19.78 -32.50 23.99
CA ILE A 149 -19.20 -31.40 24.78
C ILE A 149 -20.30 -30.36 25.06
N GLN A 150 -20.53 -30.01 26.34
CA GLN A 150 -21.58 -29.09 26.77
C GLN A 150 -21.45 -27.69 26.13
N GLU A 151 -20.24 -27.18 25.98
CA GLU A 151 -19.90 -25.89 25.39
C GLU A 151 -20.33 -25.75 23.91
N SER A 152 -20.64 -26.85 23.22
CA SER A 152 -21.16 -26.81 21.84
C SER A 152 -22.58 -26.22 21.71
N HIS A 153 -23.28 -26.07 22.84
CA HIS A 153 -24.62 -25.48 22.93
C HIS A 153 -24.61 -24.02 23.35
N ASP A 154 -23.42 -23.42 23.56
CA ASP A 154 -23.31 -22.02 23.93
C ASP A 154 -23.94 -21.12 22.84
N PRO A 155 -24.91 -20.25 23.18
CA PRO A 155 -25.51 -19.31 22.25
C PRO A 155 -24.47 -18.38 21.58
N GLU A 156 -23.35 -18.08 22.26
CA GLU A 156 -22.27 -17.22 21.73
C GLU A 156 -21.55 -17.88 20.53
N ILE A 157 -21.29 -19.19 20.58
CA ILE A 157 -20.72 -19.96 19.44
C ILE A 157 -21.65 -19.94 18.23
N ASN A 158 -22.96 -19.88 18.47
CA ASN A 158 -23.98 -19.83 17.43
C ASN A 158 -24.02 -18.46 16.72
N GLU A 159 -23.72 -17.39 17.45
CA GLU A 159 -23.58 -16.04 16.90
C GLU A 159 -22.32 -15.94 16.04
N LEU A 160 -21.18 -16.48 16.48
CA LEU A 160 -19.92 -16.53 15.73
C LEU A 160 -20.01 -17.34 14.41
N THR A 161 -21.02 -18.20 14.29
CA THR A 161 -21.28 -18.98 13.07
C THR A 161 -22.09 -18.20 12.02
N LYS A 162 -22.75 -17.12 12.43
CA LYS A 162 -23.47 -16.25 11.50
C LYS A 162 -22.46 -15.38 10.78
N ASN A 163 -22.37 -15.60 9.46
CA ASN A 163 -21.53 -14.83 8.56
C ASN A 163 -21.92 -13.35 8.67
N VAL A 164 -21.03 -12.50 9.19
CA VAL A 164 -21.25 -11.05 9.20
C VAL A 164 -20.86 -10.57 7.81
N ALA A 165 -21.85 -10.52 6.90
CA ALA A 165 -21.57 -10.02 5.56
C ALA A 165 -21.05 -8.57 5.70
N PRO A 166 -19.85 -8.25 5.21
CA PRO A 166 -19.27 -6.90 5.31
C PRO A 166 -20.14 -5.84 4.63
N GLU A 167 -20.89 -6.23 3.60
CA GLU A 167 -21.93 -5.41 2.96
C GLU A 167 -22.98 -4.95 3.97
N LYS A 168 -23.44 -5.83 4.86
CA LYS A 168 -24.36 -5.45 5.94
C LYS A 168 -23.72 -4.50 6.93
N VAL A 169 -22.43 -4.64 7.21
CA VAL A 169 -21.70 -3.73 8.10
C VAL A 169 -21.58 -2.35 7.45
N MET A 170 -21.19 -2.28 6.18
CA MET A 170 -21.13 -1.02 5.42
C MET A 170 -22.50 -0.36 5.29
N ASP A 171 -23.55 -1.11 4.97
CA ASP A 171 -24.93 -0.61 4.93
C ASP A 171 -25.40 -0.09 6.30
N THR A 172 -25.02 -0.77 7.39
CA THR A 172 -25.31 -0.27 8.75
C THR A 172 -24.50 0.96 9.12
N MET A 173 -23.23 1.04 8.69
CA MET A 173 -22.37 2.19 8.92
C MET A 173 -22.87 3.42 8.15
N GLU A 174 -23.26 3.25 6.88
CA GLU A 174 -23.82 4.32 6.05
C GLU A 174 -25.14 4.85 6.64
N LYS A 175 -26.06 3.95 7.02
CA LYS A 175 -27.30 4.33 7.71
C LYS A 175 -27.05 5.06 9.02
N GLN A 176 -26.12 4.57 9.85
CA GLN A 176 -25.79 5.24 11.10
C GLN A 176 -25.10 6.60 10.87
N GLN A 177 -24.30 6.74 9.82
CA GLN A 177 -23.62 7.98 9.48
C GLN A 177 -24.60 9.03 8.90
N GLU A 178 -25.65 8.59 8.21
CA GLU A 178 -26.80 9.41 7.82
C GLU A 178 -27.65 9.84 9.02
N GLU A 179 -27.95 8.91 9.95
CA GLU A 179 -28.69 9.20 11.19
C GLU A 179 -27.93 10.16 12.12
N MET A 180 -26.59 10.05 12.17
CA MET A 180 -25.71 10.97 12.90
C MET A 180 -25.46 12.30 12.15
N GLY A 181 -26.01 12.50 10.95
CA GLY A 181 -25.94 13.76 10.21
C GLY A 181 -24.54 14.14 9.68
N ILE A 182 -23.58 13.22 9.69
CA ILE A 182 -22.16 13.48 9.38
C ILE A 182 -21.98 13.85 7.89
N SER A 183 -22.86 13.35 7.01
CA SER A 183 -22.78 13.62 5.56
C SER A 183 -23.26 15.03 5.15
N LYS A 184 -24.19 15.66 5.88
CA LYS A 184 -24.77 16.96 5.46
C LYS A 184 -24.03 18.18 6.01
N GLN A 185 -23.18 18.03 7.01
CA GLN A 185 -22.50 19.18 7.62
C GLN A 185 -21.26 19.63 6.84
N ASN A 186 -20.59 18.72 6.12
CA ASN A 186 -19.36 19.05 5.38
C ASN A 186 -19.64 19.84 4.09
N THR A 187 -20.75 19.57 3.40
CA THR A 187 -21.15 20.30 2.19
C THR A 187 -21.69 21.70 2.51
N ASN A 188 -22.34 21.89 3.66
CA ASN A 188 -22.97 23.16 4.02
C ASN A 188 -21.96 24.17 4.62
N ASN A 189 -20.90 23.68 5.28
CA ASN A 189 -19.83 24.55 5.79
C ASN A 189 -18.96 25.14 4.66
N ASN A 190 -18.66 24.37 3.60
CA ASN A 190 -17.91 24.87 2.46
C ASN A 190 -18.67 25.97 1.68
N ASN A 191 -20.00 25.92 1.63
CA ASN A 191 -20.80 26.92 0.92
C ASN A 191 -21.07 28.21 1.76
N LYS A 192 -20.90 28.14 3.09
CA LYS A 192 -21.04 29.30 3.98
C LYS A 192 -19.76 30.13 4.12
N GLN A 193 -18.58 29.54 3.88
CA GLN A 193 -17.31 30.25 3.85
C GLN A 193 -17.01 30.91 2.48
N ALA A 194 -17.79 30.58 1.44
CA ALA A 194 -17.68 31.14 0.10
C ALA A 194 -18.64 32.33 -0.16
N ARG A 195 -19.25 32.91 0.89
CA ARG A 195 -20.11 34.09 0.82
C ARG A 195 -19.67 35.17 1.79
#